data_AF-A0A3P1XVE6-F1
#
_entry.id   AF-A0A3P1XVE6-F1
#
_cell.length_a   1.000
_cell.length_b   1.000
_cell.length_c   1.000
_cell.angle_alpha   90.00
_cell.angle_beta   90.00
_cell.angle_gamma   90.00
#
_symmetry.space_group_name_H-M   'P 1'
#
loop_
_entity.id
_entity.type
_entity.pdbx_description
1 polymer ?
#
loop_
_entity_poly.entity_id
_entity_poly.type
_entity_poly.pdbx_seq_one_letter_code
_entity_poly.pdbx_strand_id
1 'polypeptide(L)'
;MAIFGESNNFATYFRMKSLTGKIARLIVFAGVAWGANAQSLDQAKKLYNDGQYEEAKPAFERLVTQSPNNSSYNLWYGVCCYETGDVGTAEKHLLVANKRKAAESYRYLALLYTDTYRFDEAVPMWEDYIALLAKKKADTEPYETLLERTERMLRMRNNTELVQIIDSIVVDKEELLSAYFLHEDNGQILPYDNVFPASGENASPVYVSPKGDQAYYGRKKNGAFALFTQSKLMDDWADEKPIFPNDSADNNYPFVLGDGRTLYFASKGNGSIGGYDLFITRYSIDGSSYLSPEQLSMPFNSPANDYMMVVDEAKGIGWFASDRHQPKGKVCLYLFIPDPARKRVSEEIETEKLRRLTALTSIKDTWVEGRNYTALITSAKTESASHEKKEEKEIEFIVNDRTVYYRWSEIRSADAKIFYEKVMELKKQIGALEKRLSDDYTAYTKGNQAVRTKLKPVILGNEQKLDELHKQVKEWEKKARNAENNTLKK
;
A
#
# COMPACT_ATOMS: atom_id res chain seq x y z
N MET A 1 -4.45 -8.23 15.06
CA MET A 1 -5.86 -8.70 15.01
C MET A 1 -6.34 -8.41 13.60
N ALA A 2 -6.81 -9.43 12.87
CA ALA A 2 -7.01 -9.53 11.41
C ALA A 2 -7.13 -8.21 10.58
N ILE A 3 -6.01 -7.76 10.00
CA ILE A 3 -5.89 -6.53 9.15
C ILE A 3 -6.22 -6.79 7.67
N PHE A 4 -6.40 -8.04 7.26
CA PHE A 4 -6.61 -8.39 5.85
C PHE A 4 -7.95 -9.09 5.66
N GLY A 5 -9.03 -8.31 5.58
CA GLY A 5 -10.36 -8.81 5.28
C GLY A 5 -10.52 -9.24 3.82
N GLU A 6 -10.25 -10.52 3.52
CA GLU A 6 -10.61 -11.16 2.24
C GLU A 6 -12.14 -11.04 2.01
N SER A 7 -12.54 -10.44 0.90
CA SER A 7 -13.82 -10.69 0.25
C SER A 7 -13.56 -11.47 -1.03
N ASN A 8 -13.69 -12.79 -0.92
CA ASN A 8 -13.76 -13.70 -2.05
C ASN A 8 -15.13 -13.54 -2.72
N ASN A 9 -15.15 -12.95 -3.91
CA ASN A 9 -16.09 -13.27 -4.98
C ASN A 9 -15.49 -12.69 -6.28
N PHE A 10 -15.40 -13.51 -7.33
CA PHE A 10 -14.65 -13.38 -8.60
C PHE A 10 -13.28 -14.09 -8.70
N ALA A 11 -12.78 -14.72 -7.63
CA ALA A 11 -11.56 -15.54 -7.68
C ALA A 11 -11.74 -16.95 -8.31
N THR A 12 -12.90 -17.25 -8.91
CA THR A 12 -13.27 -18.61 -9.31
C THR A 12 -12.63 -19.10 -10.62
N TYR A 13 -11.85 -18.27 -11.32
CA TYR A 13 -11.22 -18.67 -12.59
C TYR A 13 -9.70 -18.53 -12.65
N PHE A 14 -9.02 -18.06 -11.58
CA PHE A 14 -7.56 -17.96 -11.58
C PHE A 14 -6.96 -18.12 -10.18
N ARG A 15 -6.07 -19.12 -10.06
CA ARG A 15 -5.20 -19.49 -8.93
C ARG A 15 -5.88 -20.08 -7.68
N MET A 16 -6.28 -21.36 -7.79
CA MET A 16 -5.96 -22.31 -6.73
C MET A 16 -4.44 -22.60 -6.77
N LYS A 17 -3.62 -21.77 -6.11
CA LYS A 17 -2.33 -22.27 -5.59
C LYS A 17 -2.65 -23.14 -4.38
N SER A 18 -3.01 -24.41 -4.59
CA SER A 18 -3.04 -25.40 -3.53
C SER A 18 -1.63 -25.95 -3.31
N LEU A 19 -0.85 -25.24 -2.49
CA LEU A 19 0.20 -25.90 -1.71
C LEU A 19 -0.40 -26.37 -0.37
N THR A 20 -1.53 -27.08 -0.43
CA THR A 20 -1.99 -27.97 0.64
C THR A 20 -1.30 -29.32 0.45
N GLY A 21 -0.01 -29.34 0.78
CA GLY A 21 0.84 -30.53 0.67
C GLY A 21 2.02 -30.50 1.64
N LYS A 22 1.89 -29.82 2.78
CA LYS A 22 2.84 -29.94 3.91
C LYS A 22 2.08 -30.00 5.22
N ILE A 23 1.35 -31.11 5.43
CA ILE A 23 1.09 -31.58 6.80
C ILE A 23 2.16 -32.61 7.09
N ALA A 24 3.04 -32.31 8.03
CA ALA A 24 3.94 -33.28 8.63
C ALA A 24 3.09 -34.36 9.31
N ARG A 25 2.80 -35.45 8.60
CA ARG A 25 2.37 -36.71 9.22
C ARG A 25 3.62 -37.53 9.45
N LEU A 26 3.99 -37.68 10.73
CA LEU A 26 4.86 -38.75 11.19
C LEU A 26 4.21 -40.08 10.78
N ILE A 27 4.72 -40.71 9.73
CA ILE A 27 4.33 -42.06 9.34
C ILE A 27 5.25 -43.01 10.08
N VAL A 28 4.68 -43.75 11.03
CA VAL A 28 5.28 -44.97 11.58
C VAL A 28 5.42 -45.95 10.42
N PHE A 29 6.66 -46.27 10.05
CA PHE A 29 6.99 -47.30 9.07
C PHE A 29 6.59 -48.68 9.65
N ALA A 30 5.44 -49.19 9.23
CA ALA A 30 5.15 -50.62 9.26
C ALA A 30 5.28 -51.13 7.83
N GLY A 31 6.38 -51.87 7.56
CA GLY A 31 6.68 -52.42 6.25
C GLY A 31 5.62 -53.39 5.77
N VAL A 32 4.94 -53.02 4.69
CA VAL A 32 4.24 -53.96 3.79
C VAL A 32 4.69 -53.59 2.38
N ALA A 33 5.41 -54.52 1.74
CA ALA A 33 5.84 -54.39 0.37
C ALA A 33 4.62 -54.42 -0.57
N TRP A 34 4.18 -53.26 -1.05
CA TRP A 34 3.26 -53.16 -2.18
C TRP A 34 4.05 -53.12 -3.48
N GLY A 35 3.75 -54.07 -4.39
CA GLY A 35 4.19 -54.00 -5.78
C GLY A 35 3.70 -52.70 -6.42
N ALA A 36 4.60 -52.02 -7.12
CA ALA A 36 4.30 -50.79 -7.84
C ALA A 36 3.37 -51.09 -9.03
N ASN A 37 2.05 -51.09 -8.80
CA ASN A 37 1.09 -51.02 -9.89
C ASN A 37 1.16 -49.61 -10.49
N ALA A 38 1.78 -49.52 -11.66
CA ALA A 38 1.79 -48.32 -12.47
C ALA A 38 0.36 -47.81 -12.71
N GLN A 39 0.12 -46.53 -12.40
CA GLN A 39 -1.17 -45.88 -12.65
C GLN A 39 -1.59 -46.02 -14.12
N SER A 40 -2.85 -46.39 -14.35
CA SER A 40 -3.42 -46.53 -15.70
C SER A 40 -3.75 -45.16 -16.33
N LEU A 41 -3.91 -45.13 -17.66
CA LEU A 41 -4.28 -43.89 -18.37
C LEU A 41 -5.60 -43.30 -17.86
N ASP A 42 -6.60 -44.12 -17.58
CA ASP A 42 -7.92 -43.65 -17.13
C ASP A 42 -7.85 -43.08 -15.71
N GLN A 43 -7.04 -43.70 -14.83
CA GLN A 43 -6.76 -43.14 -13.51
C GLN A 43 -6.05 -41.79 -13.61
N ALA A 44 -5.06 -41.66 -14.51
CA ALA A 44 -4.33 -40.41 -14.71
C ALA A 44 -5.23 -39.29 -15.23
N LYS A 45 -6.09 -39.59 -16.21
CA LYS A 45 -7.09 -38.66 -16.72
C LYS A 45 -8.10 -38.23 -15.66
N LYS A 46 -8.51 -39.15 -14.79
CA LYS A 46 -9.41 -38.81 -13.68
C LYS A 46 -8.76 -37.77 -12.76
N LEU A 47 -7.53 -38.05 -12.28
CA LEU A 47 -6.78 -37.10 -11.46
C LEU A 47 -6.58 -35.75 -12.15
N TYR A 48 -6.24 -35.76 -13.44
CA TYR A 48 -6.10 -34.56 -14.26
C TYR A 48 -7.38 -33.71 -14.30
N ASN A 49 -8.53 -34.35 -14.56
CA ASN A 49 -9.82 -33.66 -14.61
C ASN A 49 -10.27 -33.18 -13.22
N ASP A 50 -9.86 -33.88 -12.17
CA ASP A 50 -10.09 -33.50 -10.77
C ASP A 50 -9.11 -32.40 -10.28
N GLY A 51 -8.21 -31.92 -11.15
CA GLY A 51 -7.21 -30.88 -10.83
C GLY A 51 -6.02 -31.37 -9.99
N GLN A 52 -5.90 -32.67 -9.79
CA GLN A 52 -4.82 -33.33 -9.05
C GLN A 52 -3.59 -33.53 -9.94
N TYR A 53 -3.01 -32.42 -10.40
CA TYR A 53 -1.95 -32.41 -11.40
C TYR A 53 -0.64 -33.03 -10.91
N GLU A 54 -0.27 -32.82 -9.65
CA GLU A 54 0.93 -33.44 -9.05
C GLU A 54 0.85 -34.97 -9.09
N GLU A 55 -0.31 -35.52 -8.75
CA GLU A 55 -0.53 -36.96 -8.75
C GLU A 55 -0.70 -37.54 -10.17
N ALA A 56 -1.22 -36.75 -11.12
CA ALA A 56 -1.38 -37.17 -12.52
C ALA A 56 -0.06 -37.10 -13.33
N LYS A 57 0.84 -36.16 -12.99
CA LYS A 57 2.07 -35.85 -13.74
C LYS A 57 2.94 -37.07 -14.06
N PRO A 58 3.25 -38.00 -13.12
CA PRO A 58 4.15 -39.12 -13.39
C PRO A 58 3.60 -40.12 -14.41
N ALA A 59 2.27 -40.25 -14.53
CA ALA A 59 1.66 -41.12 -15.52
C ALA A 59 1.80 -40.53 -16.93
N PHE A 60 1.55 -39.23 -17.10
CA PHE A 60 1.69 -38.57 -18.41
C PHE A 60 3.15 -38.41 -18.83
N GLU A 61 4.08 -38.24 -17.89
CA GLU A 61 5.52 -38.25 -18.17
C GLU A 61 5.97 -39.56 -18.84
N ARG A 62 5.53 -40.70 -18.28
CA ARG A 62 5.82 -42.01 -18.87
C ARG A 62 5.23 -42.15 -20.27
N LEU A 63 4.00 -41.69 -20.47
CA LEU A 63 3.31 -41.76 -21.76
C LEU A 63 3.99 -40.89 -22.82
N VAL A 64 4.38 -39.66 -22.49
CA VAL A 64 5.09 -38.80 -23.44
C VAL A 64 6.50 -39.32 -23.73
N THR A 65 7.16 -39.94 -22.75
CA THR A 65 8.47 -40.60 -22.97
C THR A 65 8.35 -41.77 -23.95
N GLN A 66 7.29 -42.59 -23.83
CA GLN A 66 7.04 -43.72 -24.73
C GLN A 66 6.56 -43.27 -26.11
N SER A 67 5.90 -42.11 -26.22
CA SER A 67 5.37 -41.59 -27.48
C SER A 67 5.54 -40.07 -27.57
N PRO A 68 6.77 -39.58 -27.83
CA PRO A 68 7.10 -38.14 -27.74
C PRO A 68 6.36 -37.25 -28.72
N ASN A 69 5.83 -37.81 -29.81
CA ASN A 69 5.10 -37.05 -30.84
C ASN A 69 3.58 -37.08 -30.65
N ASN A 70 3.06 -37.77 -29.63
CA ASN A 70 1.62 -37.84 -29.37
C ASN A 70 1.10 -36.51 -28.81
N SER A 71 0.17 -35.89 -29.53
CA SER A 71 -0.38 -34.56 -29.19
C SER A 71 -1.04 -34.53 -27.80
N SER A 72 -1.88 -35.51 -27.48
CA SER A 72 -2.62 -35.56 -26.22
C SER A 72 -1.71 -35.80 -25.01
N TYR A 73 -0.70 -36.67 -25.15
CA TYR A 73 0.25 -36.94 -24.05
C TYR A 73 1.11 -35.71 -23.74
N ASN A 74 1.58 -35.02 -24.78
CA ASN A 74 2.29 -33.75 -24.63
C ASN A 74 1.40 -32.68 -24.00
N LEU A 75 0.13 -32.59 -24.40
CA LEU A 75 -0.81 -31.65 -23.78
C LEU A 75 -0.99 -31.95 -22.29
N TRP A 76 -1.39 -33.17 -21.92
CA TRP A 76 -1.65 -33.50 -20.51
C TRP A 76 -0.42 -33.35 -19.63
N TYR A 77 0.74 -33.82 -20.10
CA TYR A 77 1.98 -33.65 -19.36
C TYR A 77 2.40 -32.18 -19.27
N GLY A 78 2.31 -31.43 -20.36
CA GLY A 78 2.65 -30.00 -20.40
C GLY A 78 1.76 -29.17 -19.45
N VAL A 79 0.46 -29.46 -19.41
CA VAL A 79 -0.46 -28.85 -18.45
C VAL A 79 -0.10 -29.22 -17.01
N CYS A 80 0.17 -30.50 -16.73
CA CYS A 80 0.60 -30.88 -15.39
C CYS A 80 1.89 -30.16 -14.99
N CYS A 81 2.86 -30.02 -15.91
CA CYS A 81 4.08 -29.27 -15.65
C CYS A 81 3.80 -27.79 -15.34
N TYR A 82 2.90 -27.15 -16.10
CA TYR A 82 2.53 -25.75 -15.87
C TYR A 82 1.89 -25.57 -14.49
N GLU A 83 0.89 -26.37 -14.15
CA GLU A 83 0.14 -26.28 -12.90
C GLU A 83 1.00 -26.63 -11.67
N THR A 84 2.05 -27.42 -11.86
CA THR A 84 3.04 -27.78 -10.82
C THR A 84 4.25 -26.84 -10.78
N GLY A 85 4.27 -25.80 -11.61
CA GLY A 85 5.31 -24.76 -11.62
C GLY A 85 6.59 -25.09 -12.39
N ASP A 86 6.64 -26.21 -13.11
CA ASP A 86 7.74 -26.55 -14.03
C ASP A 86 7.50 -25.92 -15.42
N VAL A 87 7.65 -24.60 -15.48
CA VAL A 87 7.30 -23.78 -16.64
C VAL A 87 8.13 -24.13 -17.88
N GLY A 88 9.42 -24.44 -17.73
CA GLY A 88 10.30 -24.77 -18.85
C GLY A 88 9.91 -26.09 -19.53
N THR A 89 9.63 -27.13 -18.74
CA THR A 89 9.13 -28.40 -19.29
C THR A 89 7.73 -28.22 -19.86
N ALA A 90 6.88 -27.44 -19.21
CA ALA A 90 5.52 -27.16 -19.69
C ALA A 90 5.52 -26.59 -21.11
N GLU A 91 6.28 -25.51 -21.34
CA GLU A 91 6.34 -24.84 -22.65
C GLU A 91 6.79 -25.79 -23.75
N LYS A 92 7.86 -26.55 -23.51
CA LYS A 92 8.39 -27.54 -24.46
C LYS A 92 7.30 -28.51 -24.94
N HIS A 93 6.52 -29.06 -24.02
CA HIS A 93 5.49 -30.05 -24.35
C HIS A 93 4.22 -29.41 -24.90
N LEU A 94 3.82 -28.24 -24.40
CA LEU A 94 2.67 -27.49 -24.92
C LEU A 94 2.90 -27.06 -26.38
N LEU A 95 4.12 -26.65 -26.75
CA LEU A 95 4.47 -26.33 -28.15
C LEU A 95 4.33 -27.54 -29.10
N VAL A 96 4.66 -28.76 -28.64
CA VAL A 96 4.46 -29.98 -29.44
C VAL A 96 2.96 -30.24 -29.67
N ALA A 97 2.13 -30.06 -28.63
CA ALA A 97 0.68 -30.17 -28.74
C ALA A 97 0.08 -29.07 -29.64
N ASN A 98 0.59 -27.85 -29.54
CA ASN A 98 0.17 -26.70 -30.34
C ASN A 98 0.48 -26.87 -31.84
N LYS A 99 1.66 -27.38 -32.17
CA LYS A 99 2.02 -27.75 -33.56
C LYS A 99 1.03 -28.74 -34.18
N ARG A 100 0.37 -29.56 -33.36
CA ARG A 100 -0.68 -30.51 -33.75
C ARG A 100 -2.10 -29.97 -33.57
N LYS A 101 -2.25 -28.66 -33.30
CA LYS A 101 -3.50 -27.93 -33.12
C LYS A 101 -4.40 -28.50 -32.01
N ALA A 102 -3.80 -29.00 -30.93
CA ALA A 102 -4.56 -29.37 -29.74
C ALA A 102 -5.22 -28.11 -29.14
N ALA A 103 -6.55 -28.09 -29.01
CA ALA A 103 -7.28 -26.87 -28.66
C ALA A 103 -6.83 -26.23 -27.33
N GLU A 104 -6.65 -27.02 -26.27
CA GLU A 104 -6.22 -26.49 -24.96
C GLU A 104 -4.75 -26.02 -24.93
N SER A 105 -3.93 -26.37 -25.93
CA SER A 105 -2.55 -25.90 -25.96
C SER A 105 -2.46 -24.38 -26.11
N TYR A 106 -3.39 -23.76 -26.85
CA TYR A 106 -3.44 -22.31 -27.04
C TYR A 106 -3.72 -21.61 -25.71
N ARG A 107 -4.74 -22.06 -24.97
CA ARG A 107 -5.07 -21.56 -23.63
C ARG A 107 -3.86 -21.62 -22.71
N TYR A 108 -3.24 -22.78 -22.57
CA TYR A 108 -2.12 -22.95 -21.63
C TYR A 108 -0.83 -22.24 -22.07
N LEU A 109 -0.56 -22.11 -23.37
CA LEU A 109 0.56 -21.28 -23.84
C LEU A 109 0.29 -19.80 -23.56
N ALA A 110 -0.94 -19.31 -23.78
CA ALA A 110 -1.30 -17.93 -23.47
C ALA A 110 -1.11 -17.63 -21.97
N LEU A 111 -1.59 -18.52 -21.10
CA LEU A 111 -1.38 -18.45 -19.65
C LEU A 111 0.11 -18.40 -19.28
N LEU A 112 0.89 -19.34 -19.83
CA LEU A 112 2.33 -19.45 -19.58
C LEU A 112 3.08 -18.19 -20.03
N TYR A 113 2.78 -17.69 -21.22
CA TYR A 113 3.39 -16.48 -21.76
C TYR A 113 3.02 -15.23 -20.94
N THR A 114 1.77 -15.11 -20.49
CA THR A 114 1.36 -14.04 -19.56
C THR A 114 2.12 -14.13 -18.23
N ASP A 115 2.19 -15.31 -17.61
CA ASP A 115 2.90 -15.52 -16.33
C ASP A 115 4.42 -15.28 -16.44
N THR A 116 4.97 -15.37 -17.66
CA THR A 116 6.40 -15.14 -17.95
C THR A 116 6.70 -13.78 -18.58
N TYR A 117 5.72 -12.86 -18.62
CA TYR A 117 5.81 -11.49 -19.16
C TYR A 117 6.06 -11.40 -20.69
N ARG A 118 5.71 -12.46 -21.42
CA ARG A 118 5.80 -12.57 -22.87
C ARG A 118 4.44 -12.25 -23.52
N PHE A 119 3.92 -11.06 -23.21
CA PHE A 119 2.55 -10.68 -23.56
C PHE A 119 2.29 -10.61 -25.07
N ASP A 120 3.31 -10.29 -25.85
CA ASP A 120 3.31 -10.34 -27.32
C ASP A 120 3.17 -11.75 -27.88
N GLU A 121 3.68 -12.77 -27.19
CA GLU A 121 3.44 -14.18 -27.53
C GLU A 121 2.08 -14.67 -26.98
N ALA A 122 1.62 -14.12 -25.85
CA ALA A 122 0.37 -14.50 -25.21
C ALA A 122 -0.88 -14.05 -25.98
N VAL A 123 -0.89 -12.81 -26.48
CA VAL A 123 -2.01 -12.22 -27.25
C VAL A 123 -2.46 -13.13 -28.41
N PRO A 124 -1.59 -13.54 -29.36
CA PRO A 124 -2.03 -14.38 -30.47
C PRO A 124 -2.52 -15.77 -30.03
N MET A 125 -2.02 -16.29 -28.90
CA MET A 125 -2.53 -17.56 -28.35
C MET A 125 -3.95 -17.42 -27.81
N TRP A 126 -4.29 -16.28 -27.20
CA TRP A 126 -5.67 -15.99 -26.81
C TRP A 126 -6.59 -15.82 -28.02
N GLU A 127 -6.17 -15.05 -29.02
CA GLU A 127 -6.92 -14.85 -30.27
C GLU A 127 -7.24 -16.18 -30.96
N ASP A 128 -6.24 -17.05 -31.12
CA ASP A 128 -6.42 -18.38 -31.72
C ASP A 128 -7.38 -19.26 -30.90
N TYR A 129 -7.27 -19.23 -29.56
CA TYR A 129 -8.15 -20.01 -28.69
C TYR A 129 -9.61 -19.52 -28.77
N ILE A 130 -9.84 -18.21 -28.74
CA ILE A 130 -11.16 -17.59 -28.91
C ILE A 130 -11.75 -17.96 -30.27
N ALA A 131 -10.97 -17.86 -31.35
CA ALA A 131 -11.42 -18.24 -32.69
C ALA A 131 -11.83 -19.74 -32.77
N LEU A 132 -11.09 -20.62 -32.09
CA LEU A 132 -11.42 -22.04 -31.99
C LEU A 132 -12.71 -22.29 -31.21
N LEU A 133 -12.94 -21.58 -30.11
CA LEU A 133 -14.16 -21.69 -29.31
C LEU A 133 -15.38 -21.14 -30.07
N ALA A 134 -15.24 -19.99 -30.73
CA ALA A 134 -16.29 -19.40 -31.56
C ALA A 134 -16.75 -20.38 -32.66
N LYS A 135 -15.79 -21.03 -33.34
CA LYS A 135 -16.10 -22.07 -34.35
C LYS A 135 -16.88 -23.26 -33.77
N LYS A 136 -16.63 -23.59 -32.50
CA LYS A 136 -17.34 -24.65 -31.76
C LYS A 136 -18.63 -24.17 -31.10
N LYS A 137 -19.00 -22.88 -31.23
CA LYS A 137 -20.13 -22.26 -30.54
C LYS A 137 -20.04 -22.42 -29.01
N ALA A 138 -18.82 -22.39 -28.48
CA ALA A 138 -18.55 -22.35 -27.05
C ALA A 138 -18.46 -20.91 -26.55
N ASP A 139 -18.57 -20.72 -25.24
CA ASP A 139 -18.44 -19.41 -24.60
C ASP A 139 -17.02 -18.83 -24.75
N THR A 140 -16.93 -17.59 -25.23
CA THR A 140 -15.67 -16.86 -25.47
C THR A 140 -15.45 -15.71 -24.50
N GLU A 141 -16.49 -15.22 -23.82
CA GLU A 141 -16.46 -14.00 -22.99
C GLU A 141 -15.36 -14.04 -21.90
N PRO A 142 -15.14 -15.17 -21.19
CA PRO A 142 -14.06 -15.25 -20.19
C PRO A 142 -12.66 -15.05 -20.81
N TYR A 143 -12.46 -15.50 -22.05
CA TYR A 143 -11.17 -15.47 -22.72
C TYR A 143 -10.93 -14.14 -23.44
N GLU A 144 -11.99 -13.48 -23.91
CA GLU A 144 -11.94 -12.09 -24.40
C GLU A 144 -11.50 -11.15 -23.27
N THR A 145 -12.04 -11.33 -22.06
CA THR A 145 -11.61 -10.57 -20.88
C THR A 145 -10.12 -10.80 -20.56
N LEU A 146 -9.63 -12.04 -20.70
CA LEU A 146 -8.21 -12.35 -20.51
C LEU A 146 -7.32 -11.78 -21.62
N LEU A 147 -7.80 -11.74 -22.86
CA LEU A 147 -7.13 -11.10 -23.98
C LEU A 147 -6.99 -9.60 -23.74
N GLU A 148 -8.09 -8.90 -23.44
CA GLU A 148 -8.07 -7.45 -23.15
C GLU A 148 -7.10 -7.10 -22.01
N ARG A 149 -7.10 -7.92 -20.95
CA ARG A 149 -6.15 -7.80 -19.83
C ARG A 149 -4.70 -7.99 -20.28
N THR A 150 -4.43 -8.98 -21.12
CA THR A 150 -3.09 -9.28 -21.66
C THR A 150 -2.61 -8.15 -22.59
N GLU A 151 -3.50 -7.57 -23.39
CA GLU A 151 -3.18 -6.41 -24.21
C GLU A 151 -2.88 -5.16 -23.38
N ARG A 152 -3.59 -4.95 -22.26
CA ARG A 152 -3.23 -3.90 -21.28
C ARG A 152 -1.82 -4.12 -20.74
N MET A 153 -1.50 -5.35 -20.34
CA MET A 153 -0.15 -5.70 -19.87
C MET A 153 0.91 -5.47 -20.96
N LEU A 154 0.62 -5.81 -22.22
CA LEU A 154 1.52 -5.53 -23.34
C LEU A 154 1.77 -4.03 -23.50
N ARG A 155 0.71 -3.20 -23.46
CA ARG A 155 0.84 -1.73 -23.49
C ARG A 155 1.65 -1.21 -22.30
N MET A 156 1.45 -1.75 -21.11
CA MET A 156 2.20 -1.34 -19.92
C MET A 156 3.67 -1.76 -19.99
N ARG A 157 3.97 -2.96 -20.51
CA ARG A 157 5.35 -3.43 -20.75
C ARG A 157 6.06 -2.52 -21.74
N ASN A 158 5.41 -2.15 -22.83
CA ASN A 158 5.99 -1.23 -23.82
C ASN A 158 6.22 0.18 -23.24
N ASN A 159 5.53 0.53 -22.15
CA ASN A 159 5.72 1.76 -21.39
C ASN A 159 6.51 1.55 -20.09
N THR A 160 7.33 0.49 -19.99
CA THR A 160 8.11 0.21 -18.78
C THR A 160 8.97 1.41 -18.41
N GLU A 161 8.82 1.89 -17.18
CA GLU A 161 9.61 2.97 -16.60
C GLU A 161 11.02 2.47 -16.24
N LEU A 162 12.03 3.29 -16.52
CA LEU A 162 13.42 3.06 -16.16
C LEU A 162 13.62 3.46 -14.70
N VAL A 163 13.19 2.58 -13.79
CA VAL A 163 13.26 2.80 -12.35
C VAL A 163 14.49 2.09 -11.78
N GLN A 164 15.27 2.77 -10.94
CA GLN A 164 16.37 2.17 -10.20
C GLN A 164 15.85 1.51 -8.92
N ILE A 165 15.71 0.18 -8.91
CA ILE A 165 15.35 -0.63 -7.75
C ILE A 165 16.64 -1.09 -7.06
N ILE A 166 16.96 -0.46 -5.93
CA ILE A 166 18.28 -0.54 -5.31
C ILE A 166 18.35 -1.54 -4.16
N ASP A 167 17.22 -2.00 -3.64
CA ASP A 167 17.15 -3.07 -2.65
C ASP A 167 15.77 -3.72 -2.64
N SER A 168 15.64 -4.86 -1.98
CA SER A 168 14.36 -5.52 -1.75
C SER A 168 14.36 -6.33 -0.47
N ILE A 169 13.23 -6.35 0.25
CA ILE A 169 13.07 -7.14 1.47
C ILE A 169 11.76 -7.91 1.40
N VAL A 170 11.81 -9.21 1.69
CA VAL A 170 10.63 -10.06 1.80
C VAL A 170 10.21 -10.16 3.26
N VAL A 171 8.94 -9.89 3.54
CA VAL A 171 8.35 -9.90 4.89
C VAL A 171 7.06 -10.70 4.90
N ASP A 172 6.61 -11.10 6.09
CA ASP A 172 5.23 -11.57 6.29
C ASP A 172 4.26 -10.42 6.03
N LYS A 173 3.12 -10.73 5.39
CA LYS A 173 2.13 -9.71 5.02
C LYS A 173 1.62 -8.94 6.25
N GLU A 174 1.53 -9.61 7.38
CA GLU A 174 1.15 -9.06 8.69
C GLU A 174 2.17 -8.07 9.25
N GLU A 175 3.44 -8.16 8.83
CA GLU A 175 4.55 -7.31 9.26
C GLU A 175 4.89 -6.22 8.23
N LEU A 176 4.07 -6.08 7.17
CA LEU A 176 4.30 -5.14 6.08
C LEU A 176 4.55 -3.70 6.59
N LEU A 177 3.75 -3.24 7.55
CA LEU A 177 3.84 -1.86 8.04
C LEU A 177 5.13 -1.56 8.81
N SER A 178 5.63 -2.53 9.58
CA SER A 178 6.88 -2.34 10.34
C SER A 178 8.13 -2.34 9.47
N ALA A 179 8.00 -2.65 8.18
CA ALA A 179 9.11 -2.59 7.23
C ALA A 179 9.31 -1.19 6.60
N TYR A 180 8.39 -0.25 6.84
CA TYR A 180 8.50 1.12 6.34
C TYR A 180 9.16 2.06 7.36
N PHE A 181 10.34 2.57 7.05
CA PHE A 181 11.05 3.56 7.86
C PHE A 181 10.99 4.95 7.20
N LEU A 182 9.86 5.62 7.33
CA LEU A 182 9.63 6.96 6.76
C LEU A 182 10.22 8.07 7.64
N HIS A 183 10.76 9.10 7.01
CA HIS A 183 11.07 10.37 7.67
C HIS A 183 9.78 11.10 8.08
N GLU A 184 9.79 11.75 9.25
CA GLU A 184 8.60 12.38 9.85
C GLU A 184 7.93 13.43 8.95
N ASP A 185 8.72 14.13 8.13
CA ASP A 185 8.24 15.09 7.12
C ASP A 185 7.33 14.48 6.05
N ASN A 186 7.29 13.15 5.90
CA ASN A 186 6.40 12.47 4.97
C ASN A 186 5.18 11.84 5.66
N GLY A 187 4.98 12.09 6.96
CA GLY A 187 3.88 11.54 7.73
C GLY A 187 4.14 10.13 8.24
N GLN A 188 3.08 9.44 8.63
CA GLN A 188 3.16 8.12 9.26
C GLN A 188 2.15 7.16 8.62
N ILE A 189 2.49 5.88 8.63
CA ILE A 189 1.57 4.81 8.24
C ILE A 189 1.35 3.93 9.45
N LEU A 190 0.10 3.87 9.90
CA LEU A 190 -0.27 3.22 11.14
C LEU A 190 -1.36 2.17 10.89
N PRO A 191 -1.42 1.09 11.69
CA PRO A 191 -2.61 0.24 11.72
C PRO A 191 -3.87 1.07 12.01
N TYR A 192 -5.00 0.69 11.40
CA TYR A 192 -6.26 1.42 11.56
C TYR A 192 -6.66 1.63 13.02
N ASP A 193 -6.61 0.56 13.82
CA ASP A 193 -6.99 0.58 15.23
C ASP A 193 -6.12 1.50 16.09
N ASN A 194 -4.89 1.80 15.65
CA ASN A 194 -4.01 2.74 16.37
C ASN A 194 -4.47 4.19 16.19
N VAL A 195 -5.17 4.50 15.10
CA VAL A 195 -5.71 5.84 14.80
C VAL A 195 -7.18 5.95 15.24
N PHE A 196 -7.95 4.88 15.07
CA PHE A 196 -9.40 4.82 15.32
C PHE A 196 -9.79 3.65 16.25
N PRO A 197 -9.36 3.66 17.54
CA PRO A 197 -9.48 2.51 18.44
C PRO A 197 -10.92 2.11 18.80
N ALA A 198 -11.88 3.02 18.63
CA ALA A 198 -13.29 2.81 18.97
C ALA A 198 -14.15 2.25 17.81
N SER A 199 -13.55 2.06 16.62
CA SER A 199 -14.30 1.70 15.41
C SER A 199 -14.67 0.21 15.33
N GLY A 200 -13.74 -0.69 15.70
CA GLY A 200 -13.88 -2.14 15.52
C GLY A 200 -14.00 -2.59 14.05
N GLU A 201 -13.61 -1.74 13.11
CA GLU A 201 -13.74 -2.01 11.67
C GLU A 201 -12.50 -2.69 11.08
N ASN A 202 -12.71 -3.59 10.12
CA ASN A 202 -11.63 -4.12 9.31
C ASN A 202 -11.34 -3.14 8.16
N ALA A 203 -10.30 -2.35 8.33
CA ALA A 203 -9.90 -1.28 7.42
C ALA A 203 -8.41 -1.33 7.09
N SER A 204 -8.01 -0.54 6.09
CA SER A 204 -6.63 -0.45 5.63
C SER A 204 -5.71 0.15 6.68
N PRO A 205 -4.38 0.02 6.51
CA PRO A 205 -3.43 0.95 7.10
C PRO A 205 -3.84 2.40 6.83
N VAL A 206 -3.62 3.28 7.81
CA VAL A 206 -3.96 4.70 7.77
C VAL A 206 -2.70 5.49 7.52
N TYR A 207 -2.71 6.34 6.50
CA TYR A 207 -1.73 7.40 6.35
C TYR A 207 -2.15 8.62 7.16
N VAL A 208 -1.28 9.13 8.01
CA VAL A 208 -1.47 10.35 8.80
C VAL A 208 -0.47 11.40 8.32
N SER A 209 -0.95 12.63 8.06
CA SER A 209 -0.12 13.74 7.59
C SER A 209 1.02 14.05 8.57
N PRO A 210 2.11 14.69 8.12
CA PRO A 210 3.22 15.11 9.01
C PRO A 210 2.77 15.97 10.20
N LYS A 211 1.70 16.76 10.01
CA LYS A 211 1.13 17.61 11.06
C LYS A 211 0.21 16.86 12.03
N GLY A 212 -0.16 15.61 11.72
CA GLY A 212 -1.10 14.83 12.53
C GLY A 212 -2.55 15.32 12.46
N ASP A 213 -2.88 16.12 11.45
CA ASP A 213 -4.18 16.81 11.31
C ASP A 213 -5.07 16.23 10.21
N GLN A 214 -4.54 15.34 9.36
CA GLN A 214 -5.28 14.66 8.30
C GLN A 214 -4.95 13.16 8.32
N ALA A 215 -5.97 12.33 8.10
CA ALA A 215 -5.83 10.88 7.98
C ALA A 215 -6.50 10.39 6.70
N TYR A 216 -5.87 9.45 6.01
CA TYR A 216 -6.35 8.84 4.78
C TYR A 216 -6.33 7.31 4.93
N TYR A 217 -7.43 6.65 4.58
CA TYR A 217 -7.56 5.20 4.73
C TYR A 217 -8.66 4.65 3.82
N GLY A 218 -8.63 3.34 3.58
CA GLY A 218 -9.68 2.57 2.94
C GLY A 218 -10.47 1.77 3.97
N ARG A 219 -11.80 1.81 3.88
CA ARG A 219 -12.67 0.91 4.66
C ARG A 219 -13.79 0.38 3.79
N LYS A 220 -14.36 -0.77 4.16
CA LYS A 220 -15.44 -1.38 3.37
C LYS A 220 -16.70 -0.50 3.38
N LYS A 221 -17.18 -0.13 2.19
CA LYS A 221 -18.45 0.53 1.93
C LYS A 221 -19.15 -0.25 0.82
N ASN A 222 -20.36 -0.73 1.08
CA ASN A 222 -21.15 -1.51 0.10
C ASN A 222 -20.43 -2.75 -0.47
N GLY A 223 -19.59 -3.41 0.34
CA GLY A 223 -18.91 -4.66 -0.05
C GLY A 223 -17.54 -4.49 -0.73
N ALA A 224 -17.14 -3.28 -1.11
CA ALA A 224 -15.81 -2.95 -1.64
C ALA A 224 -15.08 -1.96 -0.70
N PHE A 225 -13.75 -1.90 -0.72
CA PHE A 225 -13.04 -0.83 -0.01
C PHE A 225 -13.19 0.49 -0.77
N ALA A 226 -13.57 1.55 -0.06
CA ALA A 226 -13.56 2.91 -0.57
C ALA A 226 -12.58 3.75 0.26
N LEU A 227 -11.91 4.71 -0.39
CA LEU A 227 -10.99 5.61 0.29
C LEU A 227 -11.73 6.78 0.94
N PHE A 228 -11.30 7.13 2.13
CA PHE A 228 -11.79 8.22 2.94
C PHE A 228 -10.64 9.09 3.44
N THR A 229 -11.00 10.33 3.77
CA THR A 229 -10.15 11.26 4.50
C THR A 229 -10.89 11.78 5.73
N GLN A 230 -10.17 12.02 6.82
CA GLN A 230 -10.66 12.67 8.04
C GLN A 230 -9.73 13.79 8.46
N SER A 231 -10.30 14.82 9.08
CA SER A 231 -9.55 15.94 9.67
C SER A 231 -9.58 15.83 11.19
N LYS A 232 -8.48 16.18 11.86
CA LYS A 232 -8.43 16.21 13.31
C LYS A 232 -8.87 17.58 13.84
N LEU A 233 -9.91 17.60 14.66
CA LEU A 233 -10.40 18.79 15.36
C LEU A 233 -10.04 18.67 16.84
N MET A 234 -9.07 19.46 17.29
CA MET A 234 -8.45 19.31 18.61
C MET A 234 -7.84 17.89 18.77
N ASP A 235 -8.40 17.07 19.65
CA ASP A 235 -7.92 15.71 19.92
C ASP A 235 -8.71 14.63 19.18
N ASP A 236 -9.85 14.99 18.59
CA ASP A 236 -10.79 14.04 17.97
C ASP A 236 -10.76 14.11 16.45
N TRP A 237 -10.87 12.94 15.81
CA TRP A 237 -11.05 12.86 14.37
C TRP A 237 -12.51 13.15 13.99
N ALA A 238 -12.69 14.00 12.98
CA ALA A 238 -13.99 14.47 12.50
C ALA A 238 -14.01 14.61 10.97
N ASP A 239 -15.16 15.00 10.44
CA ASP A 239 -15.36 15.38 9.03
C ASP A 239 -14.94 14.31 8.01
N GLU A 240 -15.32 13.04 8.25
CA GLU A 240 -15.08 11.96 7.29
C GLU A 240 -15.71 12.24 5.93
N LYS A 241 -14.90 12.17 4.87
CA LYS A 241 -15.34 12.36 3.49
C LYS A 241 -14.78 11.26 2.59
N PRO A 242 -15.59 10.68 1.69
CA PRO A 242 -15.06 9.79 0.66
C PRO A 242 -14.20 10.59 -0.33
N ILE A 243 -13.05 10.03 -0.72
CA ILE A 243 -12.15 10.63 -1.71
C ILE A 243 -12.76 10.56 -3.11
N PHE A 244 -13.36 9.42 -3.45
CA PHE A 244 -14.08 9.18 -4.70
C PHE A 244 -15.54 8.81 -4.39
N PRO A 245 -16.46 9.80 -4.33
CA PRO A 245 -17.83 9.57 -3.83
C PRO A 245 -18.64 8.55 -4.63
N ASN A 246 -18.36 8.43 -5.92
CA ASN A 246 -19.12 7.61 -6.88
C ASN A 246 -18.35 6.36 -7.35
N ASP A 247 -17.17 6.10 -6.78
CA ASP A 247 -16.35 4.97 -7.20
C ASP A 247 -16.81 3.68 -6.51
N SER A 248 -16.93 2.61 -7.30
CA SER A 248 -17.28 1.26 -6.85
C SER A 248 -16.08 0.31 -6.88
N ALA A 249 -14.92 0.79 -7.30
CA ALA A 249 -13.67 0.03 -7.25
C ALA A 249 -13.24 -0.28 -5.81
N ASP A 250 -12.55 -1.41 -5.66
CA ASP A 250 -11.91 -1.81 -4.40
C ASP A 250 -10.59 -1.03 -4.27
N ASN A 251 -10.62 0.11 -3.56
CA ASN A 251 -9.52 1.06 -3.40
C ASN A 251 -8.95 1.02 -1.98
N ASN A 252 -7.62 0.95 -1.85
CA ASN A 252 -6.95 0.65 -0.59
C ASN A 252 -5.53 1.28 -0.52
N TYR A 253 -4.86 1.18 0.64
CA TYR A 253 -3.47 1.59 0.90
C TYR A 253 -3.10 3.02 0.44
N PRO A 254 -3.83 4.05 0.88
CA PRO A 254 -3.54 5.42 0.48
C PRO A 254 -2.23 5.94 1.10
N PHE A 255 -1.51 6.75 0.35
CA PHE A 255 -0.36 7.53 0.79
C PHE A 255 -0.36 8.89 0.07
N VAL A 256 -0.26 9.98 0.82
CA VAL A 256 -0.19 11.33 0.24
C VAL A 256 1.27 11.80 0.27
N LEU A 257 1.73 12.34 -0.85
CA LEU A 257 3.07 12.91 -0.99
C LEU A 257 3.20 14.21 -0.17
N GLY A 258 4.44 14.67 0.09
CA GLY A 258 4.71 15.90 0.85
C GLY A 258 4.09 17.17 0.26
N ASP A 259 3.73 17.16 -1.03
CA ASP A 259 2.98 18.23 -1.68
C ASP A 259 1.52 18.38 -1.20
N GLY A 260 1.02 17.41 -0.42
CA GLY A 260 -0.34 17.37 0.11
C GLY A 260 -1.45 17.20 -0.93
N ARG A 261 -1.08 16.90 -2.19
CA ARG A 261 -2.00 16.86 -3.34
C ARG A 261 -1.91 15.55 -4.12
N THR A 262 -0.73 14.97 -4.20
CA THR A 262 -0.49 13.73 -4.93
C THR A 262 -0.81 12.54 -4.04
N LEU A 263 -1.81 11.76 -4.41
CA LEU A 263 -2.26 10.56 -3.69
C LEU A 263 -1.87 9.32 -4.49
N TYR A 264 -1.08 8.46 -3.86
CA TYR A 264 -0.87 7.08 -4.30
C TYR A 264 -1.84 6.17 -3.56
N PHE A 265 -2.38 5.18 -4.26
CA PHE A 265 -3.26 4.17 -3.67
C PHE A 265 -3.24 2.91 -4.54
N ALA A 266 -3.76 1.80 -4.03
CA ALA A 266 -3.99 0.61 -4.83
C ALA A 266 -5.48 0.41 -5.13
N SER A 267 -5.79 -0.11 -6.31
CA SER A 267 -7.15 -0.39 -6.75
C SER A 267 -7.25 -1.74 -7.46
N LYS A 268 -8.41 -2.39 -7.38
CA LYS A 268 -8.80 -3.48 -8.31
C LYS A 268 -9.70 -2.99 -9.46
N GLY A 269 -9.98 -1.69 -9.52
CA GLY A 269 -10.86 -1.08 -10.50
C GLY A 269 -10.17 -0.71 -11.81
N ASN A 270 -10.92 -0.01 -12.66
CA ASN A 270 -10.43 0.73 -13.83
C ASN A 270 -9.49 -0.05 -14.77
N GLY A 271 -9.76 -1.33 -15.00
CA GLY A 271 -8.94 -2.15 -15.90
C GLY A 271 -7.61 -2.58 -15.30
N SER A 272 -7.55 -2.82 -13.99
CA SER A 272 -6.40 -3.44 -13.32
C SER A 272 -5.92 -4.69 -14.09
N ILE A 273 -4.61 -4.88 -14.15
CA ILE A 273 -3.91 -6.01 -14.75
C ILE A 273 -3.56 -7.08 -13.73
N GLY A 274 -3.52 -6.77 -12.44
CA GLY A 274 -3.22 -7.73 -11.38
C GLY A 274 -4.46 -8.14 -10.58
N GLY A 275 -4.26 -8.24 -9.26
CA GLY A 275 -5.34 -8.11 -8.29
C GLY A 275 -5.50 -6.64 -7.92
N TYR A 276 -4.75 -6.19 -6.92
CA TYR A 276 -4.51 -4.77 -6.70
C TYR A 276 -3.39 -4.26 -7.61
N ASP A 277 -3.57 -3.08 -8.18
CA ASP A 277 -2.55 -2.31 -8.88
C ASP A 277 -2.41 -0.92 -8.26
N LEU A 278 -1.23 -0.33 -8.33
CA LEU A 278 -0.90 1.01 -7.90
C LEU A 278 -1.41 2.07 -8.90
N PHE A 279 -2.09 3.07 -8.35
CA PHE A 279 -2.61 4.25 -9.04
C PHE A 279 -2.07 5.51 -8.39
N ILE A 280 -2.04 6.58 -9.17
CA ILE A 280 -1.74 7.93 -8.74
C ILE A 280 -2.88 8.86 -9.16
N THR A 281 -3.26 9.78 -8.28
CA THR A 281 -4.11 10.92 -8.65
C THR A 281 -3.59 12.19 -7.99
N ARG A 282 -4.07 13.35 -8.44
CA ARG A 282 -3.75 14.64 -7.85
C ARG A 282 -5.02 15.39 -7.51
N TYR A 283 -4.98 16.10 -6.40
CA TYR A 283 -6.00 17.08 -6.06
C TYR A 283 -6.01 18.19 -7.10
N SER A 284 -7.19 18.58 -7.56
CA SER A 284 -7.39 19.59 -8.58
C SER A 284 -6.89 20.97 -8.10
N ILE A 285 -6.48 21.83 -9.02
CA ILE A 285 -5.91 23.15 -8.71
C ILE A 285 -6.92 24.04 -7.98
N ASP A 286 -8.21 23.91 -8.32
CA ASP A 286 -9.34 24.60 -7.68
C ASP A 286 -9.69 24.01 -6.30
N GLY A 287 -9.06 22.91 -5.90
CA GLY A 287 -9.22 22.29 -4.59
C GLY A 287 -10.59 21.66 -4.35
N SER A 288 -11.32 21.30 -5.42
CA SER A 288 -12.67 20.79 -5.33
C SER A 288 -12.73 19.25 -5.29
N SER A 289 -11.81 18.56 -5.97
CA SER A 289 -11.85 17.11 -6.16
C SER A 289 -10.51 16.52 -6.57
N TYR A 290 -10.39 15.20 -6.57
CA TYR A 290 -9.26 14.52 -7.20
C TYR A 290 -9.50 14.36 -8.70
N LEU A 291 -8.44 14.47 -9.49
CA LEU A 291 -8.46 14.16 -10.93
C LEU A 291 -8.71 12.65 -11.17
N SER A 292 -8.98 12.30 -12.43
CA SER A 292 -9.08 10.88 -12.82
C SER A 292 -7.79 10.15 -12.46
N PRO A 293 -7.85 9.03 -11.70
CA PRO A 293 -6.66 8.27 -11.37
C PRO A 293 -5.97 7.69 -12.60
N GLU A 294 -4.64 7.74 -12.59
CA GLU A 294 -3.78 7.13 -13.59
C GLU A 294 -3.13 5.87 -13.00
N GLN A 295 -3.20 4.76 -13.73
CA GLN A 295 -2.51 3.53 -13.34
C GLN A 295 -1.00 3.70 -13.56
N LEU A 296 -0.18 3.32 -12.58
CA LEU A 296 1.27 3.32 -12.77
C LEU A 296 1.68 2.23 -13.77
N SER A 297 2.71 2.51 -14.58
CA SER A 297 3.19 1.53 -15.56
C SER A 297 4.08 0.47 -14.88
N MET A 298 4.52 -0.51 -15.65
CA MET A 298 5.56 -1.43 -15.20
C MET A 298 6.87 -0.64 -14.97
N PRO A 299 7.73 -1.02 -14.02
CA PRO A 299 7.64 -2.22 -13.21
C PRO A 299 6.83 -2.05 -11.91
N PHE A 300 6.22 -0.89 -11.64
CA PHE A 300 5.45 -0.70 -10.40
C PHE A 300 4.23 -1.62 -10.31
N ASN A 301 3.51 -1.80 -11.42
CA ASN A 301 2.42 -2.77 -11.52
C ASN A 301 2.83 -4.06 -12.24
N SER A 302 2.12 -5.14 -11.93
CA SER A 302 2.39 -6.50 -12.40
C SER A 302 1.12 -7.33 -12.52
N PRO A 303 1.19 -8.55 -13.08
CA PRO A 303 0.07 -9.50 -13.01
C PRO A 303 -0.27 -9.99 -11.57
N ALA A 304 0.48 -9.57 -10.54
CA ALA A 304 0.30 -9.98 -9.14
C ALA A 304 -0.54 -8.96 -8.36
N ASN A 305 -0.42 -8.89 -7.02
CA ASN A 305 -0.95 -7.76 -6.25
C ASN A 305 0.17 -6.78 -5.91
N ASP A 306 -0.04 -5.52 -6.25
CA ASP A 306 0.81 -4.38 -5.94
C ASP A 306 0.04 -3.44 -5.00
N TYR A 307 0.48 -3.37 -3.74
CA TYR A 307 -0.36 -2.94 -2.62
C TYR A 307 -0.19 -1.47 -2.24
N MET A 308 1.04 -1.07 -1.90
CA MET A 308 1.29 0.23 -1.28
C MET A 308 2.55 0.82 -1.85
N MET A 309 2.50 2.10 -2.20
CA MET A 309 3.64 2.89 -2.64
C MET A 309 3.79 4.10 -1.74
N VAL A 310 5.02 4.33 -1.28
CA VAL A 310 5.38 5.47 -0.44
C VAL A 310 6.63 6.11 -1.01
N VAL A 311 6.72 7.43 -0.89
CA VAL A 311 7.87 8.20 -1.34
C VAL A 311 8.32 9.05 -0.18
N ASP A 312 9.60 8.92 0.18
CA ASP A 312 10.25 9.73 1.19
C ASP A 312 11.13 10.76 0.48
N GLU A 313 10.60 11.98 0.33
CA GLU A 313 11.27 13.06 -0.39
C GLU A 313 12.51 13.55 0.37
N ALA A 314 12.49 13.50 1.71
CA ALA A 314 13.62 13.87 2.56
C ALA A 314 14.81 12.92 2.39
N LYS A 315 14.55 11.61 2.25
CA LYS A 315 15.58 10.59 2.00
C LYS A 315 15.87 10.36 0.52
N GLY A 316 15.06 10.90 -0.40
CA GLY A 316 15.21 10.73 -1.84
C GLY A 316 14.99 9.28 -2.31
N ILE A 317 14.10 8.54 -1.64
CA ILE A 317 13.79 7.14 -1.90
C ILE A 317 12.29 6.91 -1.96
N GLY A 318 11.87 5.78 -2.48
CA GLY A 318 10.51 5.28 -2.31
C GLY A 318 10.49 3.78 -2.10
N TRP A 319 9.37 3.28 -1.60
CA TRP A 319 9.11 1.87 -1.46
C TRP A 319 7.80 1.52 -2.14
N PHE A 320 7.74 0.36 -2.79
CA PHE A 320 6.45 -0.25 -3.14
C PHE A 320 6.40 -1.72 -2.76
N ALA A 321 5.23 -2.18 -2.34
CA ALA A 321 5.00 -3.55 -1.89
C ALA A 321 4.27 -4.37 -2.97
N SER A 322 4.78 -5.55 -3.26
CA SER A 322 4.19 -6.48 -4.23
C SER A 322 4.34 -7.92 -3.78
N ASP A 323 3.33 -8.76 -4.02
CA ASP A 323 3.45 -10.22 -3.83
C ASP A 323 3.93 -10.96 -5.09
N ARG A 324 4.39 -10.23 -6.11
CA ARG A 324 5.05 -10.84 -7.27
C ARG A 324 6.23 -11.69 -6.84
N HIS A 325 6.34 -12.88 -7.45
CA HIS A 325 7.36 -13.88 -7.14
C HIS A 325 7.39 -14.37 -5.68
N GLN A 326 6.37 -14.06 -4.87
CA GLN A 326 6.31 -14.49 -3.48
C GLN A 326 5.37 -15.70 -3.28
N PRO A 327 5.66 -16.54 -2.26
CA PRO A 327 4.69 -17.52 -1.79
C PRO A 327 3.50 -16.82 -1.11
N LYS A 328 2.38 -17.55 -0.96
CA LYS A 328 1.20 -17.04 -0.26
C LYS A 328 1.57 -16.58 1.16
N GLY A 329 1.09 -15.40 1.56
CA GLY A 329 1.35 -14.81 2.88
C GLY A 329 2.62 -13.97 2.98
N LYS A 330 3.48 -13.98 1.96
CA LYS A 330 4.67 -13.11 1.89
C LYS A 330 4.46 -11.97 0.91
N VAL A 331 5.13 -10.86 1.18
CA VAL A 331 5.17 -9.67 0.32
C VAL A 331 6.61 -9.15 0.23
N CYS A 332 6.99 -8.63 -0.93
CA CYS A 332 8.29 -8.02 -1.16
C CYS A 332 8.15 -6.50 -1.20
N LEU A 333 8.90 -5.78 -0.36
CA LEU A 333 9.09 -4.34 -0.49
C LEU A 333 10.29 -4.08 -1.38
N TYR A 334 10.09 -3.31 -2.45
CA TYR A 334 11.15 -2.87 -3.35
C TYR A 334 11.52 -1.42 -3.02
N LEU A 335 12.79 -1.18 -2.70
CA LEU A 335 13.36 0.14 -2.49
C LEU A 335 13.79 0.72 -3.84
N PHE A 336 13.28 1.90 -4.19
CA PHE A 336 13.62 2.56 -5.45
C PHE A 336 14.04 4.01 -5.26
N ILE A 337 14.69 4.55 -6.28
CA ILE A 337 15.01 5.98 -6.37
C ILE A 337 13.94 6.64 -7.26
N PRO A 338 13.11 7.55 -6.74
CA PRO A 338 12.13 8.27 -7.54
C PRO A 338 12.77 9.05 -8.69
N ASP A 339 12.17 8.96 -9.88
CA ASP A 339 12.55 9.78 -11.04
C ASP A 339 11.37 10.70 -11.41
N PRO A 340 11.44 12.00 -11.11
CA PRO A 340 10.40 12.96 -11.47
C PRO A 340 10.13 13.03 -12.98
N ALA A 341 11.11 12.67 -13.81
CA ALA A 341 10.95 12.65 -15.26
C ALA A 341 10.23 11.39 -15.77
N ARG A 342 10.07 10.35 -14.93
CA ARG A 342 9.46 9.05 -15.27
C ARG A 342 9.94 8.54 -16.62
N LYS A 343 11.26 8.49 -16.80
CA LYS A 343 11.86 8.04 -18.06
C LYS A 343 11.43 6.62 -18.37
N ARG A 344 11.21 6.33 -19.64
CA ARG A 344 10.91 4.97 -20.11
C ARG A 344 12.19 4.26 -20.52
N VAL A 345 12.16 2.94 -20.46
CA VAL A 345 13.17 2.10 -21.09
C VAL A 345 13.17 2.38 -22.61
N SER A 346 14.36 2.42 -23.21
CA SER A 346 14.51 2.64 -24.66
C SER A 346 13.73 1.60 -25.46
N GLU A 347 13.10 2.02 -26.56
CA GLU A 347 12.42 1.11 -27.48
C GLU A 347 13.39 0.14 -28.18
N GLU A 348 14.68 0.47 -28.25
CA GLU A 348 15.74 -0.35 -28.86
C GLU A 348 16.32 -1.41 -27.91
N ILE A 349 15.80 -1.52 -26.68
CA ILE A 349 16.32 -2.48 -25.71
C ILE A 349 16.10 -3.93 -26.19
N GLU A 350 17.05 -4.82 -25.87
CA GLU A 350 16.88 -6.26 -26.07
C GLU A 350 15.63 -6.78 -25.34
N THR A 351 14.79 -7.56 -26.03
CA THR A 351 13.51 -8.08 -25.53
C THR A 351 13.64 -8.78 -24.18
N GLU A 352 14.66 -9.64 -24.01
CA GLU A 352 14.86 -10.34 -22.74
C GLU A 352 15.27 -9.41 -21.61
N LYS A 353 16.06 -8.37 -21.91
CA LYS A 353 16.42 -7.36 -20.91
C LYS A 353 15.19 -6.53 -20.52
N LEU A 354 14.35 -6.12 -21.48
CA LEU A 354 13.07 -5.48 -21.18
C LEU A 354 12.23 -6.36 -20.26
N ARG A 355 12.05 -7.63 -20.63
CA ARG A 355 11.27 -8.60 -19.84
C ARG A 355 11.78 -8.71 -18.40
N ARG A 356 13.10 -8.80 -18.21
CA ARG A 356 13.70 -8.87 -16.86
C ARG A 356 13.49 -7.60 -16.05
N LEU A 357 13.59 -6.42 -16.67
CA LEU A 357 13.31 -5.13 -16.04
C LEU A 357 11.83 -4.97 -15.69
N THR A 358 10.93 -5.27 -16.63
CA THR A 358 9.48 -5.22 -16.44
C THR A 358 9.04 -6.14 -15.30
N ALA A 359 9.53 -7.38 -15.30
CA ALA A 359 9.16 -8.38 -14.31
C ALA A 359 9.88 -8.18 -12.96
N LEU A 360 10.99 -7.44 -12.90
CA LEU A 360 11.89 -7.38 -11.75
C LEU A 360 12.42 -8.76 -11.34
N THR A 361 12.81 -9.58 -12.32
CA THR A 361 13.45 -10.89 -12.05
C THR A 361 14.79 -10.76 -11.32
N SER A 362 15.50 -9.65 -11.54
CA SER A 362 16.71 -9.28 -10.83
C SER A 362 16.75 -7.77 -10.68
N ILE A 363 16.69 -7.26 -9.45
CA ILE A 363 16.77 -5.82 -9.19
C ILE A 363 18.13 -5.23 -9.65
N LYS A 364 19.18 -6.06 -9.70
CA LYS A 364 20.52 -5.66 -10.17
C LYS A 364 20.52 -5.19 -11.62
N ASP A 365 19.59 -5.66 -12.44
CA ASP A 365 19.46 -5.21 -13.84
C ASP A 365 19.04 -3.73 -13.94
N THR A 366 18.48 -3.18 -12.86
CA THR A 366 18.05 -1.77 -12.77
C THR A 366 19.14 -0.83 -12.24
N TRP A 367 20.28 -1.37 -11.82
CA TRP A 367 21.35 -0.59 -11.20
C TRP A 367 22.18 0.14 -12.26
N VAL A 368 22.63 1.34 -11.91
CA VAL A 368 23.63 2.06 -12.70
C VAL A 368 25.00 1.45 -12.41
N GLU A 369 25.71 1.07 -13.47
CA GLU A 369 27.03 0.45 -13.36
C GLU A 369 28.01 1.34 -12.57
N GLY A 370 28.76 0.72 -11.65
CA GLY A 370 29.72 1.41 -10.79
C GLY A 370 29.12 2.25 -9.66
N ARG A 371 27.80 2.38 -9.56
CA ARG A 371 27.14 3.16 -8.50
C ARG A 371 27.05 2.36 -7.19
N ASN A 372 27.44 3.00 -6.08
CA ASN A 372 27.30 2.42 -4.75
C ASN A 372 26.03 2.96 -4.06
N TYR A 373 25.10 2.05 -3.75
CA TYR A 373 23.82 2.38 -3.12
C TYR A 373 23.80 2.20 -1.59
N THR A 374 24.90 1.74 -0.98
CA THR A 374 24.96 1.34 0.44
C THR A 374 24.45 2.44 1.39
N ALA A 375 24.82 3.70 1.14
CA ALA A 375 24.38 4.83 1.97
C ALA A 375 22.86 5.03 1.92
N LEU A 376 22.26 5.01 0.71
CA LEU A 376 20.82 5.14 0.51
C LEU A 376 20.05 3.96 1.12
N ILE A 377 20.56 2.74 0.94
CA ILE A 377 19.96 1.53 1.51
C ILE A 377 20.00 1.60 3.04
N THR A 378 21.11 2.08 3.61
CA THR A 378 21.24 2.23 5.07
C THR A 378 20.26 3.28 5.59
N SER A 379 20.20 4.47 4.97
CA SER A 379 19.25 5.51 5.38
C SER A 379 17.79 5.09 5.24
N ALA A 380 17.50 4.21 4.28
CA ALA A 380 16.16 3.67 4.06
C ALA A 380 15.69 2.70 5.15
N LYS A 381 16.63 2.06 5.87
CA LYS A 381 16.35 1.04 6.91
C LYS A 381 16.54 1.54 8.33
N THR A 382 17.07 2.75 8.48
CA THR A 382 17.15 3.42 9.77
C THR A 382 15.95 4.34 9.89
N GLU A 383 15.30 4.34 11.05
CA GLU A 383 14.52 5.50 11.46
C GLU A 383 15.41 6.73 11.25
N SER A 384 14.86 7.76 10.61
CA SER A 384 15.56 9.04 10.58
C SER A 384 15.90 9.33 12.02
N ALA A 385 17.20 9.40 12.34
CA ALA A 385 17.62 9.99 13.60
C ALA A 385 16.85 11.30 13.65
N SER A 386 15.92 11.38 14.60
CA SER A 386 15.13 12.57 14.83
C SER A 386 16.07 13.74 14.64
N HIS A 387 15.68 14.70 13.80
CA HIS A 387 16.31 16.02 13.83
C HIS A 387 16.62 16.32 15.28
N GLU A 388 17.91 16.59 15.55
CA GLU A 388 18.47 16.95 16.85
C GLU A 388 17.37 17.29 17.82
N LYS A 389 17.09 16.39 18.80
CA LYS A 389 16.14 16.57 19.91
C LYS A 389 15.39 17.88 19.74
N LYS A 390 14.20 17.88 19.15
CA LYS A 390 13.33 19.07 19.13
C LYS A 390 13.34 19.61 20.55
N GLU A 391 14.14 20.64 20.76
CA GLU A 391 14.57 21.02 22.08
C GLU A 391 13.29 21.45 22.77
N GLU A 392 12.88 20.69 23.79
CA GLU A 392 11.58 20.82 24.42
C GLU A 392 11.36 22.30 24.74
N LYS A 393 10.39 22.93 24.05
CA LYS A 393 10.11 24.35 24.23
C LYS A 393 9.50 24.51 25.61
N GLU A 394 10.29 24.94 26.58
CA GLU A 394 9.83 25.16 27.96
C GLU A 394 8.84 26.33 28.03
N ILE A 395 9.03 27.32 27.17
CA ILE A 395 8.22 28.55 27.08
C ILE A 395 8.11 29.05 25.64
N GLU A 396 7.28 30.06 25.41
CA GLU A 396 7.29 30.87 24.18
C GLU A 396 7.16 32.35 24.56
N PHE A 397 8.30 32.97 24.85
CA PHE A 397 8.37 34.36 25.27
C PHE A 397 8.76 35.26 24.10
N ILE A 398 7.77 35.88 23.47
CA ILE A 398 7.98 36.89 22.43
C ILE A 398 8.46 38.18 23.10
N VAL A 399 9.72 38.55 22.90
CA VAL A 399 10.34 39.74 23.50
C VAL A 399 10.15 40.97 22.60
N ASN A 400 10.38 40.82 21.29
CA ASN A 400 10.22 41.84 20.25
C ASN A 400 10.15 41.17 18.86
N ASP A 401 9.98 41.96 17.79
CA ASP A 401 9.82 41.49 16.40
C ASP A 401 10.98 40.62 15.87
N ARG A 402 12.13 40.61 16.56
CA ARG A 402 13.32 39.85 16.17
C ARG A 402 13.74 38.79 17.18
N THR A 403 13.07 38.70 18.32
CA THR A 403 13.52 37.89 19.47
C THR A 403 12.34 37.17 20.11
N VAL A 404 12.38 35.84 20.02
CA VAL A 404 11.46 34.92 20.70
C VAL A 404 12.31 33.90 21.43
N TYR A 405 12.07 33.73 22.73
CA TYR A 405 12.74 32.72 23.54
C TYR A 405 11.86 31.50 23.72
N TYR A 406 12.50 30.34 23.70
CA TYR A 406 11.85 29.05 23.89
C TYR A 406 12.27 28.35 25.19
N ARG A 407 13.22 28.92 25.96
CA ARG A 407 13.74 28.39 27.22
C ARG A 407 13.83 29.44 28.31
N TRP A 408 13.70 28.99 29.57
CA TRP A 408 13.91 29.88 30.73
C TRP A 408 15.33 30.42 30.84
N SER A 409 16.31 29.70 30.30
CA SER A 409 17.72 30.10 30.29
C SER A 409 18.04 31.23 29.32
N GLU A 410 17.18 31.47 28.32
CA GLU A 410 17.37 32.53 27.34
C GLU A 410 16.94 33.91 27.86
N ILE A 411 16.11 33.94 28.92
CA ILE A 411 15.72 35.19 29.58
C ILE A 411 16.90 35.72 30.39
N ARG A 412 17.48 36.84 29.96
CA ARG A 412 18.68 37.42 30.59
C ARG A 412 18.34 38.27 31.82
N SER A 413 17.18 38.92 31.81
CA SER A 413 16.73 39.76 32.91
C SER A 413 16.09 38.91 34.02
N ALA A 414 16.64 39.00 35.24
CA ALA A 414 16.05 38.37 36.41
C ALA A 414 14.61 38.86 36.67
N ASP A 415 14.36 40.16 36.47
CA ASP A 415 13.02 40.75 36.59
C ASP A 415 12.08 40.24 35.49
N ALA A 416 12.55 40.13 34.24
CA ALA A 416 11.73 39.58 33.16
C ALA A 416 11.33 38.13 33.42
N LYS A 417 12.25 37.34 34.01
CA LYS A 417 11.97 35.95 34.39
C LYS A 417 10.85 35.86 35.42
N ILE A 418 10.93 36.65 36.50
CA ILE A 418 9.88 36.72 37.53
C ILE A 418 8.53 37.16 36.94
N PHE A 419 8.53 38.19 36.09
CA PHE A 419 7.31 38.68 35.46
C PHE A 419 6.71 37.65 34.50
N TYR A 420 7.54 36.93 33.75
CA TYR A 420 7.08 35.92 32.81
C TYR A 420 6.61 34.63 33.51
N GLU A 421 7.20 34.25 34.66
CA GLU A 421 6.64 33.21 35.54
C GLU A 421 5.22 33.57 35.99
N LYS A 422 4.97 34.85 36.31
CA LYS A 422 3.62 35.31 36.65
C LYS A 422 2.66 35.23 35.46
N VAL A 423 3.12 35.50 34.24
CA VAL A 423 2.35 35.30 33.00
C VAL A 423 1.95 33.84 32.83
N MET A 424 2.90 32.91 33.01
CA MET A 424 2.65 31.47 32.86
C MET A 424 1.62 30.97 33.88
N GLU A 425 1.71 31.43 35.13
CA GLU A 425 0.72 31.08 36.16
C GLU A 425 -0.68 31.62 35.82
N LEU A 426 -0.77 32.85 35.32
CA LEU A 426 -2.05 33.42 34.88
C LEU A 426 -2.64 32.67 33.67
N LYS A 427 -1.80 32.28 32.69
CA LYS A 427 -2.22 31.45 31.55
C LYS A 427 -2.74 30.08 31.99
N LYS A 428 -2.11 29.47 33.00
CA LYS A 428 -2.59 28.23 33.60
C LYS A 428 -3.97 28.40 34.26
N GLN A 429 -4.19 29.52 34.96
CA GLN A 429 -5.49 29.83 35.55
C GLN A 429 -6.58 30.08 34.50
N ILE A 430 -6.23 30.74 33.39
CA ILE A 430 -7.10 30.93 32.22
C ILE A 430 -7.52 29.58 31.66
N GLY A 431 -6.58 28.68 31.34
CA GLY A 431 -6.93 27.37 30.76
C GLY A 431 -7.81 26.52 31.67
N ALA A 432 -7.59 26.57 32.99
CA ALA A 432 -8.47 25.90 33.96
C ALA A 432 -9.88 26.51 34.00
N LEU A 433 -9.99 27.82 33.88
CA LEU A 433 -11.27 28.54 33.88
C LEU A 433 -12.04 28.36 32.58
N GLU A 434 -11.35 28.33 31.42
CA GLU A 434 -11.93 28.03 30.11
C GLU A 434 -12.48 26.62 30.04
N LYS A 435 -11.74 25.63 30.56
CA LYS A 435 -12.24 24.25 30.68
C LYS A 435 -13.52 24.20 31.51
N ARG A 436 -13.54 24.87 32.66
CA ARG A 436 -14.72 24.94 33.52
C ARG A 436 -15.89 25.64 32.85
N LEU A 437 -15.65 26.73 32.12
CA LEU A 437 -16.68 27.42 31.35
C LEU A 437 -17.27 26.50 30.27
N SER A 438 -16.43 25.73 29.56
CA SER A 438 -16.89 24.74 28.57
C SER A 438 -17.80 23.67 29.20
N ASP A 439 -17.42 23.14 30.36
CA ASP A 439 -18.23 22.17 31.11
C ASP A 439 -19.56 22.79 31.59
N ASP A 440 -19.50 24.00 32.15
CA ASP A 440 -20.68 24.74 32.64
C ASP A 440 -21.63 25.08 31.48
N TYR A 441 -21.10 25.47 30.30
CA TYR A 441 -21.88 25.70 29.10
C TYR A 441 -22.54 24.43 28.61
N THR A 442 -21.82 23.31 28.55
CA THR A 442 -22.37 22.01 28.16
C THR A 442 -23.52 21.59 29.08
N ALA A 443 -23.35 21.77 30.40
CA ALA A 443 -24.36 21.50 31.40
C ALA A 443 -25.56 22.45 31.31
N TYR A 444 -25.35 23.72 30.97
CA TYR A 444 -26.40 24.71 30.76
C TYR A 444 -27.28 24.36 29.54
N THR A 445 -26.67 23.94 28.42
CA THR A 445 -27.40 23.59 27.19
C THR A 445 -28.26 22.34 27.40
N LYS A 446 -27.71 21.32 28.07
CA LYS A 446 -28.37 20.03 28.34
C LYS A 446 -29.31 20.04 29.56
N GLY A 447 -29.17 21.01 30.46
CA GLY A 447 -29.89 21.07 31.73
C GLY A 447 -31.32 21.59 31.63
N ASN A 448 -32.15 21.22 32.61
CA ASN A 448 -33.51 21.75 32.77
C ASN A 448 -33.51 23.20 33.31
N GLN A 449 -34.67 23.82 33.45
CA GLN A 449 -34.81 25.23 33.85
C GLN A 449 -34.18 25.56 35.21
N ALA A 450 -34.21 24.63 36.17
CA ALA A 450 -33.57 24.81 37.47
C ALA A 450 -32.03 24.83 37.34
N VAL A 451 -31.45 23.93 36.54
CA VAL A 451 -30.00 23.88 36.26
C VAL A 451 -29.55 25.16 35.55
N ARG A 452 -30.31 25.62 34.55
CA ARG A 452 -30.02 26.87 33.82
C ARG A 452 -30.04 28.10 34.75
N THR A 453 -31.03 28.17 35.64
CA THR A 453 -31.16 29.29 36.59
C THR A 453 -29.98 29.35 37.57
N LYS A 454 -29.47 28.18 37.98
CA LYS A 454 -28.30 28.07 38.87
C LYS A 454 -26.98 28.39 38.16
N LEU A 455 -26.79 27.94 36.93
CA LEU A 455 -25.52 28.09 36.19
C LEU A 455 -25.34 29.47 35.56
N LYS A 456 -26.43 30.16 35.19
CA LYS A 456 -26.35 31.49 34.55
C LYS A 456 -25.47 32.52 35.29
N PRO A 457 -25.64 32.76 36.62
CA PRO A 457 -24.77 33.69 37.33
C PRO A 457 -23.32 33.19 37.50
N VAL A 458 -23.11 31.87 37.53
CA VAL A 458 -21.78 31.26 37.65
C VAL A 458 -20.98 31.44 36.35
N ILE A 459 -21.61 31.19 35.20
CA ILE A 459 -21.03 31.41 33.88
C ILE A 459 -20.64 32.88 33.73
N LEU A 460 -21.59 33.80 33.99
CA LEU A 460 -21.33 35.23 33.86
C LEU A 460 -20.17 35.71 34.76
N GLY A 461 -20.09 35.22 36.00
CA GLY A 461 -19.00 35.55 36.91
C GLY A 461 -17.64 34.99 36.44
N ASN A 462 -17.64 33.77 35.90
CA ASN A 462 -16.42 33.16 35.36
C ASN A 462 -15.95 33.87 34.07
N GLU A 463 -16.87 34.34 33.21
CA GLU A 463 -16.52 35.14 32.04
C GLU A 463 -15.91 36.50 32.40
N GLN A 464 -16.47 37.18 33.41
CA GLN A 464 -15.90 38.43 33.92
C GLN A 464 -14.49 38.21 34.48
N LYS A 465 -14.31 37.14 35.27
CA LYS A 465 -13.00 36.75 35.80
C LYS A 465 -12.00 36.38 34.70
N LEU A 466 -12.46 35.73 33.63
CA LEU A 466 -11.64 35.40 32.47
C LEU A 466 -11.13 36.66 31.77
N ASP A 467 -12.00 37.66 31.57
CA ASP A 467 -11.61 38.96 31.01
C ASP A 467 -10.59 39.71 31.88
N GLU A 468 -10.77 39.68 33.21
CA GLU A 468 -9.80 40.25 34.16
C GLU A 468 -8.44 39.55 34.10
N LEU A 469 -8.40 38.22 34.03
CA LEU A 469 -7.16 37.46 33.91
C LEU A 469 -6.44 37.77 32.59
N HIS A 470 -7.17 37.90 31.47
CA HIS A 470 -6.58 38.32 30.20
C HIS A 470 -5.96 39.72 30.25
N LYS A 471 -6.59 40.67 30.95
CA LYS A 471 -6.00 42.00 31.18
C LYS A 471 -4.69 41.91 31.97
N GLN A 472 -4.68 41.13 33.05
CA GLN A 472 -3.48 40.91 33.86
C GLN A 472 -2.35 40.26 33.06
N VAL A 473 -2.64 39.26 32.22
CA VAL A 473 -1.64 38.64 31.33
C VAL A 473 -0.98 39.70 30.45
N LYS A 474 -1.77 40.55 29.77
CA LYS A 474 -1.23 41.60 28.90
C LYS A 474 -0.34 42.59 29.67
N GLU A 475 -0.71 42.95 30.89
CA GLU A 475 0.09 43.84 31.74
C GLU A 475 1.42 43.21 32.14
N TRP A 476 1.42 41.95 32.58
CA TRP A 476 2.62 41.25 32.99
C TRP A 476 3.53 40.89 31.81
N GLU A 477 2.98 40.54 30.65
CA GLU A 477 3.75 40.34 29.41
C GLU A 477 4.46 41.63 29.00
N LYS A 478 3.78 42.78 29.09
CA LYS A 478 4.40 44.09 28.80
C LYS A 478 5.54 44.39 29.77
N LYS A 479 5.37 44.12 31.07
CA LYS A 479 6.43 44.29 32.08
C LYS A 479 7.63 43.38 31.79
N ALA A 480 7.39 42.10 31.49
CA ALA A 480 8.43 41.14 31.14
C ALA A 480 9.21 41.57 29.89
N ARG A 481 8.52 41.95 28.81
CA ARG A 481 9.15 42.43 27.56
C ARG A 481 9.99 43.68 27.80
N ASN A 482 9.49 44.63 28.59
CA ASN A 482 10.23 45.86 28.87
C ASN A 482 11.50 45.60 29.69
N ALA A 483 11.43 44.75 30.71
CA ALA A 483 12.58 44.37 31.52
C ALA A 483 13.67 43.66 30.69
N GLU A 484 13.27 42.76 29.80
CA GLU A 484 14.19 42.05 28.91
C GLU A 484 14.80 42.97 27.86
N ASN A 485 13.97 43.77 27.16
CA ASN A 485 14.47 44.71 26.15
C ASN A 485 15.42 45.78 26.74
N ASN A 486 15.22 46.19 28.00
CA ASN A 486 16.15 47.11 28.68
C ASN A 486 17.50 46.45 29.00
N THR A 487 17.48 45.14 29.27
CA THR A 487 18.70 44.35 29.54
C THR A 487 19.48 44.09 28.25
N LEU A 488 18.78 43.91 27.13
CA LEU A 488 19.40 43.73 25.79
C LEU A 488 20.00 45.02 25.21
N LYS A 489 19.64 46.20 25.73
CA LYS A 489 20.17 47.51 25.31
C LYS A 489 21.41 47.95 26.08
N LYS A 490 21.72 47.30 27.20
CA LYS A 490 22.95 47.50 27.98
C LYS A 490 23.99 46.48 27.53
#